data_AF-A0A090VDD1-F1
#
_entry.id   AF-A0A090VDD1-F1
#
_cell.length_a   1.000
_cell.length_b   1.000
_cell.length_c   1.000
_cell.angle_alpha   90.00
_cell.angle_beta   90.00
_cell.angle_gamma   90.00
#
_symmetry.space_group_name_H-M   'P 1'
#
loop_
_entity.id
_entity.type
_entity.pdbx_description
1 polymer ?
#
loop_
_entity_poly.entity_id
_entity_poly.type
_entity_poly.pdbx_seq_one_letter_code
_entity_poly.pdbx_strand_id
1 'polypeptide(L)'
;MSIILSHYIIDLIKLRLKTKSNGRLLFGLDQLAHLIVIAIVVSIYQPYELNINSLYNPKFLLFITALLGVTVVSSIIMKTVISKWYFKENNSNLSLENAGAFIGILERLFVFALIITQHWEGIGFIIAAKSVLRFSDLSKAKDRKLTEYILIGTLLSFGLAVIFGVTYEYVLSLIQ
;
A
#
# COMPACT_ATOMS: atom_id res chain seq x y z
N MET A 1 -21.93 8.54 -25.91
CA MET A 1 -21.28 9.51 -26.82
C MET A 1 -20.53 10.61 -26.06
N SER A 2 -21.08 11.17 -24.98
CA SER A 2 -20.48 12.27 -24.19
C SER A 2 -19.14 11.92 -23.51
N ILE A 3 -18.99 10.69 -22.99
CA ILE A 3 -17.79 10.23 -22.27
C ILE A 3 -16.56 10.15 -23.20
N ILE A 4 -16.76 9.68 -24.43
CA ILE A 4 -15.67 9.49 -25.40
C ILE A 4 -15.15 10.86 -25.87
N LEU A 5 -16.05 11.83 -26.09
CA LEU A 5 -15.70 13.19 -26.48
C LEU A 5 -14.93 13.93 -25.37
N SER A 6 -15.35 13.80 -24.11
CA SER A 6 -14.64 14.44 -22.99
C SER A 6 -13.27 13.80 -22.72
N HIS A 7 -13.14 12.48 -22.81
CA HIS A 7 -11.84 11.79 -22.72
C HIS A 7 -10.90 12.25 -23.83
N TYR A 8 -11.39 12.30 -25.07
CA TYR A 8 -10.59 12.72 -26.22
C TYR A 8 -10.10 14.18 -26.10
N ILE A 9 -10.91 15.08 -25.54
CA ILE A 9 -10.51 16.48 -25.30
C ILE A 9 -9.42 16.58 -24.22
N ILE A 10 -9.55 15.81 -23.12
CA ILE A 10 -8.55 15.79 -22.04
C ILE A 10 -7.21 15.27 -22.57
N ASP A 11 -7.23 14.20 -23.35
CA ASP A 11 -6.03 13.62 -23.96
C ASP A 11 -5.35 14.60 -24.95
N LEU A 12 -6.13 15.34 -25.74
CA LEU A 12 -5.62 16.38 -26.64
C LEU A 12 -4.97 17.56 -25.89
N ILE A 13 -5.55 17.98 -24.76
CA ILE A 13 -4.98 19.03 -23.90
C ILE A 13 -3.66 18.54 -23.29
N LYS A 14 -3.60 17.28 -22.84
CA LYS A 14 -2.39 16.66 -22.29
C LYS A 14 -1.25 16.61 -23.32
N LEU A 15 -1.54 16.30 -24.59
CA LEU A 15 -0.54 16.30 -25.67
C LEU A 15 0.06 17.69 -25.93
N ARG A 16 -0.71 18.77 -25.75
CA ARG A 16 -0.20 20.15 -25.88
C ARG A 16 0.58 20.64 -24.67
N LEU A 17 0.30 20.10 -23.47
CA LEU A 17 0.97 20.48 -22.21
C LEU A 17 2.21 19.64 -21.88
N LYS A 18 2.37 18.47 -22.52
CA LYS A 18 3.49 17.53 -22.29
C LYS A 18 4.88 18.13 -22.58
N THR A 19 4.95 19.23 -23.33
CA THR A 19 6.20 19.85 -23.78
C THR A 19 6.88 20.73 -22.71
N LYS A 20 6.25 21.01 -21.55
CA LYS A 20 6.77 21.99 -20.57
C LYS A 20 6.73 21.62 -19.09
N SER A 21 6.17 20.48 -18.68
CA SER A 21 5.90 20.18 -17.25
C SER A 21 6.33 18.77 -16.79
N ASN A 22 6.50 18.64 -15.47
CA ASN A 22 6.92 17.45 -14.73
C ASN A 22 5.96 16.28 -15.00
N GLY A 23 6.39 15.28 -15.79
CA GLY A 23 5.50 14.25 -16.36
C GLY A 23 4.68 13.44 -15.34
N ARG A 24 5.17 13.29 -14.10
CA ARG A 24 4.44 12.63 -12.99
C ARG A 24 3.24 13.44 -12.50
N LEU A 25 3.40 14.77 -12.36
CA LEU A 25 2.30 15.65 -11.98
C LEU A 25 1.25 15.73 -13.08
N LEU A 26 1.69 15.76 -14.34
CA LEU A 26 0.79 15.77 -15.50
C LEU A 26 -0.06 14.49 -15.57
N PHE A 27 0.52 13.32 -15.23
CA PHE A 27 -0.22 12.07 -15.12
C PHE A 27 -1.23 12.10 -13.95
N GLY A 28 -0.86 12.64 -12.79
CA GLY A 28 -1.77 12.77 -11.66
C GLY A 28 -2.97 13.68 -11.94
N LEU A 29 -2.71 14.85 -12.55
CA LEU A 29 -3.76 15.80 -12.95
C LEU A 29 -4.71 15.21 -14.00
N ASP A 30 -4.16 14.41 -14.92
CA ASP A 30 -4.92 13.69 -15.93
C ASP A 30 -5.91 12.69 -15.30
N GLN A 31 -5.45 11.86 -14.34
CA GLN A 31 -6.33 10.93 -13.63
C GLN A 31 -7.43 11.65 -12.83
N LEU A 32 -7.11 12.79 -12.22
CA LEU A 32 -8.12 13.61 -11.53
C LEU A 32 -9.16 14.18 -12.49
N ALA A 33 -8.74 14.69 -13.66
CA ALA A 33 -9.66 15.19 -14.68
C ALA A 33 -10.61 14.08 -15.18
N HIS A 34 -10.08 12.87 -15.39
CA HIS A 34 -10.88 11.70 -15.77
C HIS A 34 -11.92 11.35 -14.69
N LEU A 35 -11.52 11.29 -13.42
CA LEU A 35 -12.45 11.02 -12.30
C LEU A 35 -13.55 12.08 -12.19
N ILE A 36 -13.22 13.36 -12.37
CA ILE A 36 -14.20 14.46 -12.35
C ILE A 36 -15.22 14.31 -13.49
N VAL A 37 -14.76 13.99 -14.70
CA VAL A 37 -15.66 13.77 -15.85
C VAL A 37 -16.59 12.58 -15.59
N ILE A 38 -16.07 11.49 -15.03
CA ILE A 38 -16.91 10.34 -14.67
C ILE A 38 -17.97 10.76 -13.65
N ALA A 39 -17.59 11.49 -12.60
CA ALA A 39 -18.54 11.97 -11.57
C ALA A 39 -19.64 12.87 -12.16
N ILE A 40 -19.27 13.80 -13.04
CA ILE A 40 -20.22 14.70 -13.73
C ILE A 40 -21.17 13.90 -14.62
N VAL A 41 -20.64 12.97 -15.43
CA VAL A 41 -21.46 12.14 -16.31
C VAL A 41 -22.41 11.28 -15.50
N VAL A 42 -21.95 10.67 -14.41
CA VAL A 42 -22.80 9.91 -13.50
C VAL A 42 -23.92 10.80 -12.99
N SER A 43 -23.63 12.00 -12.46
CA SER A 43 -24.67 12.91 -11.95
C SER A 43 -25.72 13.38 -12.97
N ILE A 44 -25.36 13.42 -14.26
CA ILE A 44 -26.28 13.84 -15.34
C ILE A 44 -27.17 12.68 -15.79
N TYR A 45 -26.62 11.47 -15.90
CA TYR A 45 -27.34 10.31 -16.45
C TYR A 45 -28.05 9.47 -15.39
N GLN A 46 -27.59 9.51 -14.14
CA GLN A 46 -28.33 9.04 -12.99
C GLN A 46 -28.25 10.09 -11.88
N PRO A 47 -29.37 10.58 -11.33
CA PRO A 47 -29.35 11.32 -10.08
C PRO A 47 -28.98 10.37 -8.95
N TYR A 48 -27.69 10.00 -8.88
CA TYR A 48 -27.12 9.22 -7.80
C TYR A 48 -26.92 10.19 -6.64
N GLU A 49 -27.83 10.13 -5.67
CA GLU A 49 -27.64 10.86 -4.42
C GLU A 49 -26.44 10.24 -3.69
N LEU A 50 -25.38 11.03 -3.52
CA LEU A 50 -24.23 10.64 -2.72
C LEU A 50 -24.69 10.49 -1.26
N ASN A 51 -25.08 9.27 -0.89
CA ASN A 51 -25.45 8.98 0.48
C ASN A 51 -24.19 8.92 1.34
N ILE A 52 -23.82 10.05 1.95
CA ILE A 52 -22.67 10.20 2.85
C ILE A 52 -22.78 9.22 4.04
N ASN A 53 -23.98 8.75 4.39
CA ASN A 53 -24.15 7.76 5.45
C ASN A 53 -23.45 6.42 5.13
N SER A 54 -23.18 6.13 3.86
CA SER A 54 -22.37 4.96 3.46
C SER A 54 -20.93 5.04 3.96
N LEU A 55 -20.35 6.24 4.14
CA LEU A 55 -19.02 6.44 4.72
C LEU A 55 -18.99 6.15 6.22
N TYR A 56 -20.13 6.28 6.90
CA TYR A 56 -20.29 5.96 8.32
C TYR A 56 -20.67 4.50 8.57
N ASN A 57 -20.68 3.67 7.53
CA ASN A 57 -20.92 2.24 7.70
C ASN A 57 -19.83 1.62 8.60
N PRO A 58 -20.20 0.94 9.70
CA PRO A 58 -19.24 0.33 10.62
C PRO A 58 -18.22 -0.58 9.92
N LYS A 59 -18.64 -1.33 8.87
CA LYS A 59 -17.75 -2.20 8.10
C LYS A 59 -16.72 -1.41 7.31
N PHE A 60 -17.13 -0.28 6.73
CA PHE A 60 -16.24 0.61 5.99
C PHE A 60 -15.23 1.29 6.93
N LEU A 61 -15.70 1.81 8.08
CA LEU A 61 -14.84 2.41 9.09
C LEU A 61 -13.84 1.39 9.67
N LEU A 62 -14.28 0.16 9.91
CA LEU A 62 -13.42 -0.93 10.35
C LEU A 62 -12.33 -1.23 9.32
N PHE A 63 -12.69 -1.29 8.03
CA PHE A 63 -11.74 -1.50 6.94
C PHE A 63 -10.68 -0.40 6.86
N ILE A 64 -11.09 0.88 6.91
CA ILE A 64 -10.17 2.01 6.91
C ILE A 64 -9.24 1.99 8.14
N THR A 65 -9.79 1.68 9.32
CA THR A 65 -9.02 1.59 10.56
C THR A 65 -7.99 0.47 10.51
N ALA A 66 -8.37 -0.71 10.00
CA ALA A 66 -7.44 -1.82 9.80
C ALA A 66 -6.34 -1.46 8.79
N LEU A 67 -6.69 -0.79 7.69
CA LEU A 67 -5.72 -0.34 6.69
C LEU A 67 -4.69 0.62 7.30
N LEU A 68 -5.13 1.58 8.13
CA LEU A 68 -4.23 2.48 8.87
C LEU A 68 -3.37 1.72 9.90
N GLY A 69 -3.92 0.71 10.56
CA GLY A 69 -3.18 -0.15 11.49
C GLY A 69 -2.04 -0.93 10.81
N VAL A 70 -2.35 -1.59 9.69
CA VAL A 70 -1.40 -2.38 8.89
C VAL A 70 -0.30 -1.51 8.28
N THR A 71 -0.64 -0.28 7.88
CA THR A 71 0.31 0.62 7.20
C THR A 71 1.06 1.49 8.19
N VAL A 72 0.37 2.40 8.89
CA VAL A 72 0.97 3.45 9.71
C VAL A 72 1.41 2.90 11.06
N VAL A 73 0.51 2.27 11.82
CA VAL A 73 0.81 1.80 13.19
C VAL A 73 1.92 0.75 13.15
N SER A 74 1.82 -0.22 12.24
CA SER A 74 2.87 -1.23 12.05
C SER A 74 4.20 -0.60 11.64
N SER A 75 4.23 0.41 10.78
CA SER A 75 5.49 1.11 10.42
C SER A 75 6.12 1.81 11.62
N ILE A 76 5.31 2.42 12.49
CA ILE A 76 5.78 3.04 13.73
C ILE A 76 6.37 1.98 14.66
N ILE A 77 5.66 0.87 14.91
CA ILE A 77 6.16 -0.24 15.73
C ILE A 77 7.48 -0.76 15.18
N MET A 78 7.55 -1.03 13.87
CA MET A 78 8.76 -1.49 13.21
C MET A 78 9.93 -0.53 13.42
N LYS A 79 9.69 0.78 13.24
CA LYS A 79 10.71 1.81 13.46
C LYS A 79 11.20 1.84 14.91
N THR A 80 10.29 1.76 15.88
CA THR A 80 10.64 1.79 17.30
C THR A 80 11.36 0.53 17.76
N VAL A 81 10.95 -0.64 17.27
CA VAL A 81 11.57 -1.91 17.61
C VAL A 81 12.96 -2.00 16.97
N ILE A 82 13.07 -1.73 15.66
CA ILE A 82 14.35 -1.84 14.93
C ILE A 82 15.35 -0.75 15.33
N SER A 83 14.91 0.46 15.67
CA SER A 83 15.81 1.57 16.01
C SER A 83 16.73 1.27 17.21
N LYS A 84 16.32 0.36 18.10
CA LYS A 84 17.15 -0.12 19.22
C LYS A 84 18.43 -0.84 18.76
N TRP A 85 18.44 -1.37 17.55
CA TRP A 85 19.55 -2.13 16.97
C TRP A 85 20.19 -1.43 15.77
N TYR A 86 19.84 -0.17 15.52
CA TYR A 86 20.37 0.59 14.38
C TYR A 86 21.87 0.84 14.57
N PHE A 87 22.69 0.10 13.83
CA PHE A 87 24.08 0.46 13.63
C PHE A 87 24.10 1.77 12.84
N LYS A 88 24.74 2.80 13.41
CA LYS A 88 24.93 4.10 12.76
C LYS A 88 25.89 3.92 11.58
N GLU A 89 25.38 3.47 10.45
CA GLU A 89 26.12 3.52 9.20
C GLU A 89 26.01 4.95 8.67
N ASN A 90 27.05 5.75 8.93
CA ASN A 90 27.28 6.97 8.16
C ASN A 90 27.42 6.53 6.70
N ASN A 91 26.46 6.90 5.83
CA ASN A 91 26.70 7.48 4.49
C ASN A 91 25.47 7.40 3.55
N SER A 92 24.95 8.60 3.23
CA SER A 92 24.73 9.11 1.87
C SER A 92 23.75 8.47 0.86
N ASN A 93 22.80 7.60 1.23
CA ASN A 93 21.78 7.11 0.27
C ASN A 93 20.33 7.18 0.80
N LEU A 94 19.85 8.40 1.04
CA LEU A 94 18.45 8.70 1.40
C LEU A 94 17.40 8.13 0.43
N SER A 95 17.78 7.84 -0.83
CA SER A 95 16.87 7.28 -1.84
C SER A 95 16.54 5.80 -1.62
N LEU A 96 17.45 5.00 -1.05
CA LEU A 96 17.20 3.57 -0.78
C LEU A 96 16.43 3.35 0.53
N GLU A 97 16.62 4.22 1.52
CA GLU A 97 15.93 4.11 2.83
C GLU A 97 14.41 4.14 2.66
N ASN A 98 13.90 5.00 1.76
CA ASN A 98 12.48 5.06 1.45
C ASN A 98 11.98 3.79 0.74
N ALA A 99 12.78 3.18 -0.14
CA ALA A 99 12.39 1.98 -0.88
C ALA A 99 12.11 0.80 0.06
N GLY A 100 12.94 0.60 1.09
CA GLY A 100 12.73 -0.45 2.09
C GLY A 100 11.43 -0.25 2.89
N ALA A 101 11.10 0.98 3.26
CA ALA A 101 9.84 1.31 3.93
C ALA A 101 8.62 1.00 3.05
N PHE A 102 8.67 1.38 1.76
CA PHE A 102 7.61 1.07 0.80
C PHE A 102 7.44 -0.43 0.57
N ILE A 103 8.54 -1.18 0.44
CA ILE A 103 8.49 -2.65 0.30
C ILE A 103 7.78 -3.26 1.52
N GLY A 104 8.14 -2.83 2.74
CA GLY A 104 7.51 -3.33 3.95
C GLY A 104 6.01 -3.01 4.03
N ILE A 105 5.59 -1.82 3.58
CA ILE A 105 4.16 -1.46 3.51
C ILE A 105 3.42 -2.37 2.51
N LEU A 106 3.97 -2.56 1.31
CA LEU A 106 3.36 -3.39 0.26
C LEU A 106 3.18 -4.83 0.71
N GLU A 107 4.22 -5.43 1.32
CA GLU A 107 4.13 -6.79 1.83
C GLU A 107 3.03 -6.95 2.88
N ARG A 108 2.94 -6.02 3.83
CA ARG A 108 1.89 -6.06 4.86
C ARG A 108 0.49 -5.89 4.25
N LEU A 109 0.34 -5.05 3.23
CA LEU A 109 -0.91 -4.91 2.48
C LEU A 109 -1.28 -6.19 1.73
N PHE A 110 -0.31 -6.87 1.10
CA PHE A 110 -0.56 -8.15 0.45
C PHE A 110 -0.98 -9.23 1.45
N VAL A 111 -0.27 -9.35 2.58
CA VAL A 111 -0.65 -10.29 3.65
C VAL A 111 -2.05 -9.99 4.16
N PHE A 112 -2.36 -8.73 4.45
CA PHE A 112 -3.70 -8.32 4.88
C PHE A 112 -4.77 -8.67 3.84
N ALA A 113 -4.53 -8.35 2.56
CA ALA A 113 -5.44 -8.67 1.46
C ALA A 113 -5.70 -10.18 1.33
N LEU A 114 -4.65 -10.99 1.47
CA LEU A 114 -4.76 -12.45 1.40
C LEU A 114 -5.55 -13.03 2.58
N ILE A 115 -5.41 -12.46 3.78
CA ILE A 115 -6.19 -12.88 4.95
C ILE A 115 -7.67 -12.58 4.72
N ILE A 116 -8.03 -11.33 4.38
CA ILE A 116 -9.44 -10.93 4.21
C ILE A 116 -10.13 -11.62 3.02
N THR A 117 -9.35 -12.16 2.08
CA THR A 117 -9.85 -12.96 0.94
C THR A 117 -9.79 -14.47 1.22
N GLN A 118 -9.40 -14.88 2.43
CA GLN A 118 -9.30 -16.27 2.87
C GLN A 118 -8.28 -17.11 2.08
N HIS A 119 -7.28 -16.47 1.49
CA HIS A 119 -6.19 -17.10 0.74
C HIS A 119 -4.92 -17.23 1.59
N TRP A 120 -4.99 -18.05 2.63
CA TRP A 120 -3.88 -18.30 3.55
C TRP A 120 -2.66 -18.90 2.86
N GLU A 121 -2.85 -19.63 1.76
CA GLU A 121 -1.78 -20.22 0.96
C GLU A 121 -0.90 -19.14 0.30
N GLY A 122 -1.53 -18.04 -0.13
CA GLY A 122 -0.84 -16.89 -0.73
C GLY A 122 0.24 -16.31 0.17
N ILE A 123 -0.01 -16.36 1.48
CA ILE A 123 0.86 -15.83 2.49
C ILE A 123 2.17 -16.64 2.55
N GLY A 124 2.06 -17.97 2.45
CA GLY A 124 3.21 -18.87 2.37
C GLY A 124 4.08 -18.60 1.13
N PHE A 125 3.47 -18.29 -0.02
CA PHE A 125 4.21 -17.93 -1.23
C PHE A 125 5.01 -16.64 -1.06
N ILE A 126 4.47 -15.62 -0.39
CA ILE A 126 5.19 -14.36 -0.12
C ILE A 126 6.42 -14.62 0.76
N ILE A 127 6.28 -15.40 1.84
CA ILE A 127 7.40 -15.76 2.72
C ILE A 127 8.46 -16.55 1.96
N ALA A 128 8.04 -17.54 1.16
CA ALA A 128 8.95 -18.37 0.38
C ALA A 128 9.74 -17.53 -0.64
N ALA A 129 9.06 -16.69 -1.42
CA ALA A 129 9.67 -15.81 -2.39
C ALA A 129 10.70 -14.87 -1.74
N LYS A 130 10.34 -14.25 -0.60
CA LYS A 130 11.25 -13.37 0.14
C LYS A 130 12.47 -14.13 0.69
N SER A 131 12.27 -15.37 1.14
CA SER A 131 13.35 -16.21 1.65
C SER A 131 14.34 -16.54 0.53
N VAL A 132 13.86 -16.96 -0.64
CA VAL A 132 14.68 -17.29 -1.82
C VAL A 132 15.52 -16.09 -2.27
N LEU A 133 14.91 -14.90 -2.38
CA LEU A 133 15.62 -13.68 -2.76
C LEU A 133 16.68 -13.26 -1.72
N ARG A 134 16.44 -13.55 -0.44
CA ARG A 134 17.42 -13.24 0.61
C ARG A 134 18.58 -14.22 0.63
N PHE A 135 18.38 -15.49 0.29
CA PHE A 135 19.45 -16.51 0.26
C PHE A 135 20.58 -16.16 -0.73
N SER A 136 20.27 -15.54 -1.87
CA SER A 136 21.30 -15.12 -2.84
C SER A 136 22.19 -13.97 -2.32
N ASP A 137 21.62 -13.05 -1.54
CA ASP A 137 22.36 -11.93 -0.95
C ASP A 137 23.16 -12.35 0.30
N LEU A 138 22.63 -13.32 1.05
CA LEU A 138 23.26 -13.90 2.24
C LEU A 138 24.56 -14.68 1.95
N SER A 139 24.69 -15.21 0.72
CA SER A 139 25.89 -15.94 0.30
C SER A 139 27.12 -15.04 0.12
N LYS A 140 26.95 -13.70 0.11
CA LYS A 140 28.04 -12.70 0.07
C LYS A 140 28.28 -12.17 1.48
N ALA A 141 28.81 -13.02 2.35
CA ALA A 141 28.97 -12.74 3.78
C ALA A 141 29.94 -11.58 4.04
N LYS A 142 29.41 -10.41 4.43
CA LYS A 142 30.17 -9.42 5.20
C LYS A 142 29.59 -9.10 6.58
N ASP A 143 28.29 -9.31 6.83
CA ASP A 143 27.70 -9.05 8.15
C ASP A 143 26.59 -10.03 8.56
N ARG A 144 26.97 -11.06 9.34
CA ARG A 144 26.04 -12.03 9.95
C ARG A 144 25.00 -11.37 10.88
N LYS A 145 25.37 -10.26 11.53
CA LYS A 145 24.46 -9.49 12.39
C LYS A 145 23.36 -8.80 11.58
N LEU A 146 23.71 -8.14 10.48
CA LEU A 146 22.75 -7.46 9.59
C LEU A 146 21.70 -8.44 9.03
N THR A 147 22.16 -9.62 8.64
CA THR A 147 21.34 -10.75 8.21
C THR A 147 20.29 -11.16 9.25
N GLU A 148 20.71 -11.35 10.50
CA GLU A 148 19.83 -11.77 11.59
C GLU A 148 18.79 -10.68 11.90
N TYR A 149 19.18 -9.41 11.86
CA TYR A 149 18.25 -8.28 12.05
C TYR A 149 17.21 -8.17 10.95
N ILE A 150 17.61 -8.32 9.68
CA ILE A 150 16.66 -8.33 8.57
C ILE A 150 15.67 -9.48 8.76
N LEU A 151 16.12 -10.68 9.15
CA LEU A 151 15.22 -11.80 9.42
C LEU A 151 14.18 -11.48 10.48
N ILE A 152 14.63 -10.99 11.65
CA ILE A 152 13.75 -10.61 12.76
C ILE A 152 12.76 -9.53 12.32
N GLY A 153 13.23 -8.50 11.61
CA GLY A 153 12.38 -7.43 11.11
C GLY A 153 11.30 -7.93 10.14
N THR A 154 11.65 -8.85 9.25
CA THR A 154 10.68 -9.43 8.30
C THR A 154 9.62 -10.29 8.99
N LEU A 155 10.02 -11.14 9.94
CA LEU A 155 9.09 -11.97 10.71
C LEU A 155 8.16 -11.11 11.59
N LEU A 156 8.70 -10.07 12.23
CA LEU A 156 7.91 -9.16 13.05
C LEU A 156 6.89 -8.38 12.22
N SER A 157 7.32 -7.78 11.09
CA SER A 157 6.44 -7.02 10.19
C SER A 157 5.31 -7.89 9.67
N PHE A 158 5.64 -9.13 9.31
CA PHE A 158 4.68 -10.11 8.85
C PHE A 158 3.69 -10.51 9.97
N GLY A 159 4.19 -10.80 11.17
CA GLY A 159 3.35 -11.11 12.33
C GLY A 159 2.37 -9.98 12.66
N LEU A 160 2.80 -8.72 12.57
CA LEU A 160 1.91 -7.57 12.73
C LEU A 160 0.79 -7.55 11.69
N ALA A 161 1.11 -7.80 10.41
CA ALA A 161 0.09 -7.85 9.36
C ALA A 161 -0.93 -8.98 9.60
N VAL A 162 -0.47 -10.14 10.07
CA VAL A 162 -1.36 -11.25 10.45
C VAL A 162 -2.27 -10.86 11.61
N ILE A 163 -1.72 -10.26 12.68
CA ILE A 163 -2.50 -9.82 13.84
C ILE A 163 -3.60 -8.84 13.41
N PHE A 164 -3.27 -7.82 12.62
CA PHE A 164 -4.26 -6.86 12.14
C PHE A 164 -5.30 -7.50 11.21
N GLY A 165 -4.89 -8.41 10.31
CA GLY A 165 -5.80 -9.13 9.42
C GLY A 165 -6.79 -10.00 10.18
N VAL A 166 -6.31 -10.84 11.09
CA VAL A 166 -7.17 -11.71 11.92
C VAL A 166 -8.07 -10.88 12.83
N THR A 167 -7.55 -9.81 13.43
CA THR A 167 -8.36 -8.90 14.26
C THR A 167 -9.47 -8.27 13.45
N TYR A 168 -9.19 -7.86 12.20
CA TYR A 168 -10.20 -7.33 11.30
C TYR A 168 -11.31 -8.34 11.03
N GLU A 169 -10.97 -9.59 10.67
CA GLU A 169 -11.99 -10.62 10.41
C GLU A 169 -12.82 -10.96 11.65
N TYR A 170 -12.15 -11.07 12.80
CA TYR A 170 -12.82 -11.33 14.08
C TYR A 170 -13.82 -10.21 14.41
N VAL A 171 -13.39 -8.94 14.34
CA VAL A 171 -14.28 -7.80 14.62
C VAL A 171 -15.37 -7.68 13.56
N LEU A 172 -15.08 -7.97 12.29
CA LEU A 172 -16.08 -7.98 11.23
C LEU A 172 -17.19 -9.00 11.50
N SER A 173 -16.85 -10.18 12.02
CA SER A 173 -17.82 -11.22 12.39
C SER A 173 -18.72 -10.83 13.56
N LEU A 174 -18.29 -9.91 14.42
CA LEU A 174 -19.08 -9.40 15.54
C LEU A 174 -20.08 -8.30 15.13
N ILE A 175 -19.80 -7.61 14.02
CA ILE A 175 -20.60 -6.50 13.49
C ILE A 175 -21.48 -6.94 12.30
N GLN A 176 -21.37 -8.20 11.88
CA GLN A 176 -22.26 -8.83 10.90
C GLN A 176 -23.57 -9.24 11.55
#